data_AF-A0AAN4YN39-F1
#
_entry.id   AF-A0AAN4YN39-F1
#
_cell.length_a   1.000
_cell.length_b   1.000
_cell.length_c   1.000
_cell.angle_alpha   90.00
_cell.angle_beta   90.00
_cell.angle_gamma   90.00
#
_symmetry.space_group_name_H-M   'P 1'
#
loop_
_entity.id
_entity.type
_entity.pdbx_description
1 polymer ?
#
loop_
_entity_poly.entity_id
_entity_poly.type
_entity_poly.pdbx_seq_one_letter_code
_entity_poly.pdbx_strand_id
1 'polypeptide(L)'
;MTALDLPASAWTGTTHTFLTSEMGVINGESICRVDECRLQFITACEDYDRPPIWPWKPFGATKLCDTELLVRKHAQCPAHCLEYKSWEWILRNDSSIQDLGKPKTQYPNKAVHAFPNRTSAVLDDYRYNFFSEDLSEGATRGIFEWLRSTGYPCSERPIYQHSWLDLEGTDEEEAPDDAESDVEIQRTPKKMHVGRWLEGIE
;
A
#
# COMPACT_ATOMS: atom_id res chain seq x y z
N MET A 1 12.05 9.20 -1.74
CA MET A 1 10.65 8.92 -1.39
C MET A 1 9.89 10.22 -1.52
N THR A 2 8.90 10.32 -2.43
CA THR A 2 8.06 11.52 -2.56
C THR A 2 6.95 11.43 -1.52
N ALA A 3 6.72 12.49 -0.76
CA ALA A 3 5.63 12.52 0.21
C ALA A 3 4.28 12.29 -0.50
N LEU A 4 3.41 11.49 0.11
CA LEU A 4 2.06 11.29 -0.39
C LEU A 4 1.28 12.61 -0.30
N ASP A 5 0.78 13.09 -1.44
CA ASP A 5 -0.05 14.29 -1.53
C ASP A 5 -1.43 13.93 -2.11
N LEU A 6 -2.36 13.62 -1.20
CA LEU A 6 -3.75 13.29 -1.52
C LEU A 6 -4.44 14.43 -2.30
N PRO A 7 -4.36 15.71 -1.88
CA PRO A 7 -4.83 16.83 -2.69
C PRO A 7 -4.28 16.83 -4.12
N ALA A 8 -2.95 16.70 -4.30
CA ALA A 8 -2.34 16.71 -5.62
C ALA A 8 -2.81 15.56 -6.51
N SER A 9 -2.90 14.35 -5.97
CA SER A 9 -3.50 13.22 -6.69
C SER A 9 -4.94 13.49 -7.12
N ALA A 10 -5.72 14.07 -6.20
CA ALA A 10 -7.14 14.32 -6.39
C ALA A 10 -7.41 15.33 -7.53
N TRP A 11 -6.75 16.50 -7.52
CA TRP A 11 -7.02 17.54 -8.53
C TRP A 11 -6.33 17.28 -9.88
N THR A 12 -5.19 16.58 -9.90
CA THR A 12 -4.52 16.22 -11.17
C THR A 12 -5.13 14.99 -11.84
N GLY A 13 -5.98 14.24 -11.14
CA GLY A 13 -6.49 12.95 -11.61
C GLY A 13 -5.40 11.87 -11.72
N THR A 14 -4.26 12.04 -11.04
CA THR A 14 -3.14 11.09 -11.08
C THR A 14 -3.21 10.14 -9.89
N THR A 15 -3.18 8.83 -10.15
CA THR A 15 -3.17 7.81 -9.09
C THR A 15 -1.78 7.68 -8.48
N HIS A 16 -1.42 8.56 -7.54
CA HIS A 16 -0.18 8.41 -6.75
C HIS A 16 -0.34 7.47 -5.54
N THR A 17 -1.58 7.18 -5.16
CA THR A 17 -1.90 6.25 -4.08
C THR A 17 -3.10 5.40 -4.45
N PHE A 18 -3.17 4.22 -3.85
CA PHE A 18 -4.35 3.37 -3.95
C PHE A 18 -5.53 3.91 -3.15
N LEU A 19 -5.33 4.80 -2.17
CA LEU A 19 -6.39 5.29 -1.29
C LEU A 19 -7.53 6.00 -2.02
N THR A 20 -7.25 6.59 -3.19
CA THR A 20 -8.24 7.32 -4.01
C THR A 20 -8.88 6.46 -5.11
N SER A 21 -8.53 5.17 -5.21
CA SER A 21 -9.20 4.27 -6.16
C SER A 21 -10.48 3.69 -5.58
N GLU A 22 -11.39 3.25 -6.45
CA GLU A 22 -12.62 2.56 -6.06
C GLU A 22 -12.34 1.28 -5.25
N MET A 23 -13.24 0.98 -4.31
CA MET A 23 -13.18 -0.25 -3.52
C MET A 23 -13.62 -1.46 -4.34
N GLY A 24 -13.06 -2.62 -4.00
CA GLY A 24 -13.49 -3.90 -4.58
C GLY A 24 -14.83 -4.37 -4.03
N VAL A 25 -15.35 -5.46 -4.62
CA VAL A 25 -16.53 -6.16 -4.08
C VAL A 25 -16.10 -7.01 -2.89
N ILE A 26 -16.72 -6.79 -1.73
CA ILE A 26 -16.44 -7.52 -0.50
C ILE A 26 -17.38 -8.72 -0.40
N ASN A 27 -16.80 -9.92 -0.26
CA ASN A 27 -17.53 -11.20 -0.27
C ASN A 27 -18.13 -11.60 1.09
N GLY A 28 -18.13 -10.69 2.07
CA GLY A 28 -18.72 -10.89 3.40
C GLY A 28 -17.90 -11.75 4.37
N GLU A 29 -16.85 -12.43 3.90
CA GLU A 29 -15.95 -13.25 4.74
C GLU A 29 -14.57 -12.59 4.92
N SER A 30 -14.11 -11.90 3.87
CA SER A 30 -12.78 -11.30 3.81
C SER A 30 -12.83 -9.96 3.08
N ILE A 31 -11.86 -9.11 3.36
CA ILE A 31 -11.63 -7.84 2.69
C ILE A 31 -10.22 -7.84 2.11
N CYS A 32 -10.03 -7.27 0.91
CA CYS A 32 -8.66 -7.12 0.40
C CYS A 32 -7.90 -6.11 1.27
N ARG A 33 -6.60 -6.34 1.52
CA ARG A 33 -5.82 -5.44 2.39
C ARG A 33 -5.79 -4.00 1.89
N VAL A 34 -5.94 -3.81 0.58
CA VAL A 34 -6.04 -2.48 -0.04
C VAL A 34 -7.31 -1.76 0.44
N ASP A 35 -8.45 -2.44 0.48
CA ASP A 35 -9.72 -1.89 0.96
C ASP A 35 -9.74 -1.75 2.49
N GLU A 36 -9.08 -2.67 3.21
CA GLU A 36 -8.87 -2.53 4.65
C GLU A 36 -8.10 -1.25 4.98
N CYS A 37 -6.95 -1.00 4.32
CA CYS A 37 -6.19 0.24 4.49
C CYS A 37 -7.03 1.49 4.18
N ARG A 38 -7.85 1.43 3.11
CA ARG A 38 -8.74 2.53 2.75
C ARG A 38 -9.75 2.81 3.85
N LEU A 39 -10.42 1.78 4.36
CA LEU A 39 -11.42 1.94 5.40
C LEU A 39 -10.79 2.41 6.70
N GLN A 40 -9.63 1.88 7.10
CA GLN A 40 -8.90 2.36 8.28
C GLN A 40 -8.61 3.87 8.17
N PHE A 41 -8.09 4.33 7.03
CA PHE A 41 -7.81 5.75 6.81
C PHE A 41 -9.08 6.62 6.72
N ILE A 42 -10.08 6.22 5.92
CA ILE A 42 -11.32 7.00 5.72
C ILE A 42 -12.12 7.12 7.01
N THR A 43 -12.14 6.07 7.82
CA THR A 43 -12.86 6.07 9.10
C THR A 43 -12.06 6.71 10.23
N ALA A 44 -10.81 7.09 9.98
CA ALA A 44 -9.85 7.54 10.99
C ALA A 44 -9.86 6.61 12.21
N CYS A 45 -9.76 5.30 11.94
CA CYS A 45 -9.61 4.29 13.00
C CYS A 45 -8.39 4.65 13.86
N GLU A 46 -8.41 4.30 15.15
CA GLU A 46 -7.33 4.64 16.10
C GLU A 46 -5.95 4.34 15.47
N ASP A 47 -5.06 5.34 15.47
CA ASP A 47 -3.73 5.33 14.84
C ASP A 47 -3.64 5.41 13.29
N TYR A 48 -4.78 5.61 12.59
CA TYR A 48 -4.86 5.71 11.12
C TYR A 48 -5.29 7.10 10.60
N ASP A 49 -5.06 8.17 11.37
CA ASP A 49 -5.33 9.56 10.95
C ASP A 49 -4.39 10.06 9.84
N ARG A 50 -3.25 9.38 9.67
CA ARG A 50 -2.26 9.64 8.64
C ARG A 50 -2.28 8.55 7.57
N PRO A 51 -2.25 8.93 6.27
CA PRO A 51 -2.23 7.95 5.21
C PRO A 51 -0.88 7.22 5.17
N PRO A 52 -0.81 6.01 4.58
CA PRO A 52 0.44 5.28 4.45
C PRO A 52 1.42 6.08 3.60
N ILE A 53 2.66 6.19 4.08
CA ILE A 53 3.75 6.86 3.35
C ILE A 53 4.11 6.06 2.09
N TRP A 54 3.94 4.75 2.14
CA TRP A 54 4.25 3.84 1.05
C TRP A 54 3.11 3.81 0.02
N PRO A 55 3.35 4.20 -1.24
CA PRO A 55 2.30 4.26 -2.27
C PRO A 55 1.88 2.88 -2.79
N TRP A 56 2.59 1.83 -2.38
CA TRP A 56 2.41 0.46 -2.85
C TRP A 56 1.20 -0.19 -2.17
N LYS A 57 0.40 -0.91 -2.97
CA LYS A 57 -0.78 -1.64 -2.49
C LYS A 57 -0.34 -2.85 -1.66
N PRO A 58 -0.86 -3.05 -0.45
CA PRO A 58 -0.64 -4.31 0.26
C PRO A 58 -1.34 -5.44 -0.50
N PHE A 59 -0.67 -6.59 -0.60
CA PHE A 59 -1.22 -7.76 -1.27
C PHE A 59 -2.09 -8.59 -0.33
N GLY A 60 -2.97 -9.42 -0.90
CA GLY A 60 -3.78 -10.39 -0.17
C GLY A 60 -5.03 -9.79 0.49
N ALA A 61 -5.58 -10.56 1.42
CA ALA A 61 -6.84 -10.27 2.09
C ALA A 61 -6.78 -10.65 3.57
N THR A 62 -7.62 -10.01 4.36
CA THR A 62 -7.80 -10.22 5.80
C THR A 62 -9.20 -10.73 6.03
N LYS A 63 -9.35 -11.70 6.94
CA LYS A 63 -10.70 -12.14 7.36
C LYS A 63 -11.38 -10.99 8.08
N LEU A 64 -12.66 -10.75 7.81
CA LEU A 64 -13.38 -9.65 8.47
C LEU A 64 -13.44 -9.80 10.00
N CYS A 65 -13.35 -11.02 10.54
CA CYS A 65 -13.27 -11.27 11.97
C CYS A 65 -11.94 -10.83 12.60
N ASP A 66 -10.91 -10.65 11.79
CA ASP A 66 -9.55 -10.29 12.19
C ASP A 66 -9.25 -8.81 11.92
N THR A 67 -10.16 -8.07 11.29
CA THR A 67 -10.04 -6.62 11.07
C THR A 67 -10.55 -5.82 12.27
N GLU A 68 -10.14 -4.55 12.33
CA GLU A 68 -10.67 -3.54 13.24
C GLU A 68 -12.21 -3.42 13.19
N LEU A 69 -12.82 -3.08 14.33
CA LEU A 69 -14.28 -3.04 14.46
C LEU A 69 -14.92 -2.01 13.53
N LEU A 70 -14.29 -0.85 13.34
CA LEU A 70 -14.76 0.18 12.40
C LEU A 70 -14.68 -0.32 10.96
N VAL A 71 -13.58 -0.98 10.57
CA VAL A 71 -13.45 -1.60 9.25
C VAL A 71 -14.57 -2.61 9.03
N ARG A 72 -14.82 -3.51 10.00
CA ARG A 72 -15.89 -4.51 9.90
C ARG A 72 -17.27 -3.88 9.72
N LYS A 73 -17.55 -2.80 10.46
CA LYS A 73 -18.81 -2.04 10.35
C LYS A 73 -18.98 -1.41 8.97
N HIS A 74 -17.89 -0.93 8.38
CA HIS A 74 -17.90 -0.19 7.11
C HIS A 74 -17.65 -1.07 5.88
N ALA A 75 -17.24 -2.32 6.05
CA ALA A 75 -16.98 -3.28 4.98
C ALA A 75 -18.22 -3.61 4.12
N GLN A 76 -19.44 -3.44 4.66
CA GLN A 76 -20.69 -3.68 3.93
C GLN A 76 -21.32 -2.39 3.38
N CYS A 77 -20.70 -1.23 3.63
CA CYS A 77 -21.20 0.01 3.08
C CYS A 77 -21.02 0.03 1.56
N PRO A 78 -22.02 0.53 0.80
CA PRO A 78 -22.02 0.43 -0.65
C PRO A 78 -20.89 1.21 -1.33
N ALA A 79 -20.38 2.29 -0.74
CA ALA A 79 -19.19 3.00 -1.22
C ALA A 79 -18.62 3.94 -0.16
N HIS A 80 -17.39 3.68 0.31
CA HIS A 80 -16.54 4.69 0.95
C HIS A 80 -15.39 5.00 0.00
N CYS A 81 -15.26 6.26 -0.41
CA CYS A 81 -14.16 6.70 -1.26
C CYS A 81 -13.81 8.16 -0.98
N LEU A 82 -12.57 8.52 -1.31
CA LEU A 82 -12.10 9.91 -1.31
C LEU A 82 -12.37 10.51 -2.69
N GLU A 83 -13.33 11.42 -2.78
CA GLU A 83 -13.64 12.16 -4.00
C GLU A 83 -13.05 13.57 -3.93
N TYR A 84 -12.39 13.99 -5.01
CA TYR A 84 -12.02 15.39 -5.20
C TYR A 84 -13.30 16.23 -5.34
N LYS A 85 -13.46 17.25 -4.49
CA LYS A 85 -14.61 18.16 -4.52
C LYS A 85 -14.30 19.44 -5.29
N SER A 86 -13.31 20.19 -4.82
CA SER A 86 -12.97 21.51 -5.35
C SER A 86 -11.66 22.02 -4.73
N TRP A 87 -11.07 23.03 -5.35
CA TRP A 87 -10.05 23.88 -4.72
C TRP A 87 -10.42 25.36 -4.89
N GLU A 88 -9.90 26.19 -3.99
CA GLU A 88 -9.97 27.65 -4.07
C GLU A 88 -8.59 28.25 -3.79
N TRP A 89 -8.16 29.18 -4.63
CA TRP A 89 -6.95 29.99 -4.42
C TRP A 89 -7.37 31.42 -4.15
N ILE A 90 -7.06 31.90 -2.95
CA ILE A 90 -7.28 33.28 -2.54
C ILE A 90 -6.11 34.13 -3.04
N LEU A 91 -6.41 35.13 -3.86
CA LEU A 91 -5.44 36.05 -4.43
C LEU A 91 -5.16 37.20 -3.47
N ARG A 92 -4.07 37.95 -3.70
CA ARG A 92 -3.63 39.08 -2.86
C ARG A 92 -4.65 40.24 -2.77
N ASN A 93 -5.61 40.28 -3.69
CA ASN A 93 -6.66 41.29 -3.77
C ASN A 93 -7.99 40.80 -3.18
N ASP A 94 -7.96 39.75 -2.34
CA ASP A 94 -9.11 39.08 -1.73
C ASP A 94 -10.12 38.46 -2.72
N SER A 95 -9.80 38.45 -4.03
CA SER A 95 -10.56 37.68 -5.00
C SER A 95 -10.11 36.22 -5.01
N SER A 96 -10.90 35.33 -5.60
CA SER A 96 -10.55 33.92 -5.65
C SER A 96 -10.69 33.30 -7.04
N ILE A 97 -9.84 32.31 -7.29
CA ILE A 97 -9.93 31.39 -8.43
C ILE A 97 -10.36 30.05 -7.85
N GLN A 98 -11.35 29.41 -8.45
CA GLN A 98 -11.86 28.13 -7.96
C GLN A 98 -11.95 27.12 -9.09
N ASP A 99 -11.69 25.86 -8.75
CA ASP A 99 -12.08 24.70 -9.53
C ASP A 99 -13.17 23.95 -8.77
N LEU A 100 -14.33 23.75 -9.38
CA LEU A 100 -15.51 23.15 -8.74
C LEU A 100 -15.56 21.62 -8.88
N GLY A 101 -14.45 20.98 -9.29
CA GLY A 101 -14.42 19.56 -9.60
C GLY A 101 -15.22 19.19 -10.85
N LYS A 102 -15.25 17.90 -11.17
CA LYS A 102 -16.03 17.40 -12.31
C LYS A 102 -17.53 17.35 -11.93
N PRO A 103 -18.45 17.88 -12.76
CA PRO A 103 -19.87 17.59 -12.59
C PRO A 103 -20.10 16.08 -12.73
N LYS A 104 -20.94 15.47 -11.87
CA LYS A 104 -21.23 14.02 -11.84
C LYS A 104 -21.97 13.48 -13.09
N THR A 105 -21.96 14.20 -14.20
CA THR A 105 -22.58 13.80 -15.46
C THR A 105 -21.56 13.26 -16.44
N GLN A 106 -21.66 11.94 -16.64
CA GLN A 106 -21.15 11.15 -17.76
C GLN A 106 -19.63 11.11 -17.89
N TYR A 107 -19.07 9.91 -17.65
CA TYR A 107 -17.81 9.50 -18.26
C TYR A 107 -17.89 9.80 -19.76
N PRO A 108 -17.18 10.82 -20.28
CA PRO A 108 -16.99 10.88 -21.72
C PRO A 108 -16.20 9.61 -22.05
N ASN A 109 -16.70 8.82 -23.00
CA ASN A 109 -15.94 7.75 -23.63
C ASN A 109 -14.48 8.20 -23.72
N LYS A 110 -13.58 7.44 -23.11
CA LYS A 110 -12.16 7.74 -22.99
C LYS A 110 -11.62 8.01 -24.39
N ALA A 111 -11.66 9.28 -24.82
CA ALA A 111 -11.05 9.70 -26.05
C ALA A 111 -9.57 9.43 -25.83
N VAL A 112 -9.04 8.50 -26.63
CA VAL A 112 -7.61 8.22 -26.66
C VAL A 112 -6.98 9.51 -27.15
N HIS A 113 -6.62 10.39 -26.22
CA HIS A 113 -5.74 11.50 -26.53
C HIS A 113 -4.45 10.85 -26.99
N ALA A 114 -4.21 10.92 -28.30
CA ALA A 114 -2.93 10.54 -28.88
C ALA A 114 -1.87 11.34 -28.13
N PHE A 115 -1.09 10.65 -27.30
CA PHE A 115 0.05 11.26 -26.65
C PHE A 115 0.95 11.77 -27.77
N PRO A 116 1.32 13.07 -27.81
CA PRO A 116 2.34 13.50 -28.75
C PRO A 116 3.58 12.66 -28.49
N ASN A 117 4.19 12.13 -29.55
CA ASN A 117 5.40 11.30 -29.51
C ASN A 117 6.42 11.94 -28.56
N ARG A 118 6.41 11.48 -27.30
CA ARG A 118 7.35 11.93 -26.30
C ARG A 118 8.62 11.21 -26.68
N THR A 119 9.59 11.94 -27.21
CA THR A 119 10.96 11.46 -27.30
C THR A 119 11.31 10.93 -25.91
N SER A 120 11.47 9.61 -25.82
CA SER A 120 11.86 8.96 -24.57
C SER A 120 13.11 9.68 -24.09
N ALA A 121 13.05 10.27 -22.90
CA ALA A 121 14.25 10.77 -22.27
C ALA A 121 15.23 9.58 -22.26
N VAL A 122 16.41 9.77 -22.84
CA VAL A 122 17.48 8.79 -22.77
C VAL A 122 17.76 8.63 -21.28
N LEU A 123 17.33 7.49 -20.72
CA LEU A 123 17.69 7.12 -19.37
C LEU A 123 19.22 7.08 -19.34
N ASP A 124 19.82 7.90 -18.49
CA ASP A 124 21.23 7.77 -18.13
C ASP A 124 21.54 6.30 -17.81
N ASP A 125 22.77 5.86 -18.09
CA ASP A 125 23.28 4.50 -17.85
C ASP A 125 23.39 4.20 -16.35
N TYR A 126 22.24 4.16 -15.67
CA TYR A 126 22.12 3.68 -14.31
C TYR A 126 22.20 2.16 -14.37
N ARG A 127 23.29 1.59 -13.85
CA ARG A 127 23.37 0.14 -13.54
C ARG A 127 22.41 -0.19 -12.41
N TYR A 128 21.15 -0.43 -12.76
CA TYR A 128 20.18 -0.96 -11.82
C TYR A 128 20.57 -2.39 -11.42
N ASN A 129 20.69 -2.62 -10.11
CA ASN A 129 20.79 -3.97 -9.59
C ASN A 129 19.38 -4.58 -9.52
N PHE A 130 18.95 -5.23 -10.61
CA PHE A 130 17.66 -5.93 -10.66
C PHE A 130 17.55 -7.13 -9.71
N PHE A 131 18.63 -7.52 -9.03
CA PHE A 131 18.63 -8.58 -8.01
C PHE A 131 18.51 -8.05 -6.58
N SER A 132 18.60 -6.74 -6.36
CA SER A 132 18.35 -6.16 -5.03
C SER A 132 16.85 -6.16 -4.75
N GLU A 133 16.47 -6.73 -3.61
CA GLU A 133 15.09 -6.73 -3.12
C GLU A 133 14.86 -5.62 -2.08
N ASP A 134 15.87 -4.80 -1.75
CA ASP A 134 15.86 -3.85 -0.62
C ASP A 134 14.71 -2.84 -0.69
N LEU A 135 14.40 -2.36 -1.90
CA LEU A 135 13.27 -1.43 -2.12
C LEU A 135 11.92 -2.12 -1.95
N SER A 136 11.81 -3.37 -2.40
CA SER A 136 10.60 -4.18 -2.27
C SER A 136 10.37 -4.60 -0.83
N GLU A 137 11.43 -4.97 -0.13
CA GLU A 137 11.45 -5.26 1.30
C GLU A 137 11.00 -4.04 2.09
N GLY A 138 11.65 -2.88 1.92
CA GLY A 138 11.29 -1.67 2.65
C GLY A 138 9.88 -1.16 2.34
N ALA A 139 9.42 -1.29 1.09
CA ALA A 139 8.05 -0.95 0.71
C ALA A 139 7.02 -1.89 1.33
N THR A 140 7.29 -3.20 1.32
CA THR A 140 6.40 -4.22 1.90
C THR A 140 6.36 -4.09 3.42
N ARG A 141 7.52 -3.94 4.07
CA ARG A 141 7.61 -3.71 5.50
C ARG A 141 6.78 -2.53 5.93
N GLY A 142 7.02 -1.40 5.30
CA GLY A 142 6.32 -0.18 5.64
C GLY A 142 4.80 -0.26 5.50
N ILE A 143 4.29 -0.81 4.40
CA ILE A 143 2.83 -0.87 4.22
C ILE A 143 2.16 -1.82 5.22
N PHE A 144 2.82 -2.92 5.60
CA PHE A 144 2.31 -3.85 6.61
C PHE A 144 2.44 -3.29 8.04
N GLU A 145 3.55 -2.61 8.36
CA GLU A 145 3.70 -1.86 9.62
C GLU A 145 2.62 -0.80 9.78
N TRP A 146 2.29 -0.07 8.71
CA TRP A 146 1.18 0.88 8.74
C TRP A 146 -0.16 0.17 8.97
N LEU A 147 -0.47 -0.87 8.17
CA LEU A 147 -1.74 -1.62 8.24
C LEU A 147 -1.98 -2.37 9.56
N ARG A 148 -0.89 -2.64 10.29
CA ARG A 148 -0.88 -3.42 11.53
C ARG A 148 -0.26 -2.62 12.68
N SER A 149 -0.44 -1.30 12.67
CA SER A 149 0.02 -0.42 13.76
C SER A 149 -0.60 -0.80 15.11
N THR A 150 -1.81 -1.37 15.08
CA THR A 150 -2.55 -1.89 16.24
C THR A 150 -2.23 -3.35 16.57
N GLY A 151 -1.32 -3.98 15.82
CA GLY A 151 -0.89 -5.37 15.98
C GLY A 151 -1.34 -6.29 14.85
N TYR A 152 -0.75 -7.49 14.81
CA TYR A 152 -1.05 -8.51 13.81
C TYR A 152 -2.06 -9.53 14.32
N PRO A 153 -3.06 -9.93 13.50
CA PRO A 153 -3.95 -11.02 13.86
C PRO A 153 -3.20 -12.37 13.85
N CYS A 154 -3.61 -13.32 14.69
CA CYS A 154 -3.00 -14.65 14.77
C CYS A 154 -3.00 -15.40 13.42
N SER A 155 -4.00 -15.14 12.57
CA SER A 155 -4.11 -15.74 11.24
C SER A 155 -3.01 -15.29 10.28
N GLU A 156 -2.36 -14.16 10.57
CA GLU A 156 -1.27 -13.59 9.78
C GLU A 156 0.11 -13.91 10.37
N ARG A 157 0.20 -14.87 11.29
CA ARG A 157 1.49 -15.37 11.82
C ARG A 157 2.53 -15.71 10.73
N PRO A 158 2.17 -16.40 9.64
CA PRO A 158 3.13 -16.66 8.56
C PRO A 158 3.66 -15.39 7.86
N ILE A 159 2.97 -14.26 7.99
CA ILE A 159 3.33 -12.99 7.36
C ILE A 159 4.31 -12.24 8.25
N TYR A 160 3.98 -11.97 9.52
CA TYR A 160 4.87 -11.18 10.38
C TYR A 160 6.13 -11.93 10.81
N GLN A 161 6.15 -13.27 10.72
CA GLN A 161 7.37 -14.07 10.90
C GLN A 161 8.24 -14.15 9.63
N HIS A 162 7.82 -13.53 8.53
CA HIS A 162 8.64 -13.49 7.32
C HIS A 162 9.83 -12.56 7.53
N SER A 163 11.03 -12.93 7.07
CA SER A 163 12.26 -12.12 7.23
C SER A 163 12.19 -10.65 6.80
N TRP A 164 11.21 -10.28 5.96
CA TRP A 164 10.99 -8.88 5.57
C TRP A 164 10.20 -8.08 6.62
N LEU A 165 9.47 -8.74 7.51
CA LEU A 165 8.57 -8.17 8.51
C LEU A 165 8.94 -8.56 9.94
N ASP A 166 9.79 -9.58 10.10
CA ASP A 166 10.20 -10.12 11.38
C ASP A 166 10.96 -9.07 12.19
N LEU A 167 10.30 -8.58 13.23
CA LEU A 167 10.85 -7.64 14.21
C LEU A 167 11.48 -8.40 15.40
N GLU A 168 11.29 -9.72 15.52
CA GLU A 168 11.77 -10.55 16.66
C GLU A 168 13.30 -10.71 16.69
N GLY A 169 14.03 -10.16 15.70
CA GLY A 169 15.49 -10.16 15.67
C GLY A 169 16.18 -9.07 16.52
N THR A 170 15.44 -8.27 17.29
CA THR A 170 16.00 -7.19 18.12
C THR A 170 15.45 -7.18 19.54
N ASP A 171 15.18 -8.35 20.13
CA ASP A 171 15.09 -8.45 21.59
C ASP A 171 16.49 -8.68 22.16
N GLU A 172 16.79 -7.90 23.19
CA GLU A 172 18.06 -7.79 23.89
C GLU A 172 18.63 -9.17 24.23
N GLU A 173 19.92 -9.38 23.91
CA GLU A 173 20.70 -10.57 24.27
C GLU A 173 20.59 -10.85 25.79
N GLU A 174 19.59 -11.63 26.20
CA GLU A 174 19.52 -12.17 27.55
C GLU A 174 20.63 -13.23 27.65
N ALA A 175 21.66 -12.90 28.42
CA ALA A 175 22.90 -13.67 28.52
C ALA A 175 22.61 -15.18 28.73
N PRO A 176 23.29 -16.08 27.99
CA PRO A 176 22.96 -17.50 28.04
C PRO A 176 23.42 -18.08 29.38
N ASP A 177 22.48 -18.68 30.11
CA ASP A 177 22.81 -19.61 31.19
C ASP A 177 22.99 -21.00 30.55
N ASP A 178 24.18 -21.57 30.76
CA ASP A 178 24.67 -22.77 30.10
C ASP A 178 23.77 -24.00 30.37
N ALA A 179 23.13 -24.54 29.33
CA ALA A 179 22.67 -25.92 29.33
C ALA A 179 22.63 -26.49 27.92
N GLU A 180 23.54 -27.44 27.66
CA GLU A 180 23.65 -28.21 26.42
C GLU A 180 22.31 -28.86 26.02
N SER A 181 21.85 -28.61 24.79
CA SER A 181 20.80 -29.40 24.15
C SER A 181 21.04 -29.46 22.64
N ASP A 182 21.57 -30.59 22.21
CA ASP A 182 21.77 -31.01 20.81
C ASP A 182 20.42 -31.13 20.09
N VAL A 183 20.11 -30.22 19.14
CA VAL A 183 19.00 -30.41 18.20
C VAL A 183 19.40 -29.98 16.79
N GLU A 184 19.35 -30.99 15.93
CA GLU A 184 19.58 -31.07 14.49
C GLU A 184 18.96 -29.92 13.68
N ILE A 185 19.81 -29.22 12.92
CA ILE A 185 19.46 -28.10 12.02
C ILE A 185 18.53 -28.61 10.92
N GLN A 186 17.23 -28.29 11.03
CA GLN A 186 16.27 -28.54 9.96
C GLN A 186 16.50 -27.56 8.80
N ARG A 187 16.67 -28.15 7.62
CA ARG A 187 16.97 -27.50 6.35
C ARG A 187 15.87 -26.50 5.97
N THR A 188 16.28 -25.25 5.77
CA THR A 188 15.49 -24.19 5.11
C THR A 188 14.91 -24.68 3.78
N PRO A 189 13.63 -24.40 3.46
CA PRO A 189 13.09 -24.71 2.15
C PRO A 189 13.81 -23.88 1.07
N LYS A 190 14.25 -24.54 -0.01
CA LYS A 190 14.92 -23.91 -1.15
C LYS A 190 14.04 -22.77 -1.70
N LYS A 191 14.53 -21.53 -1.57
CA LYS A 191 14.02 -20.36 -2.30
C LYS A 191 13.99 -20.70 -3.79
N MET A 192 12.81 -20.72 -4.41
CA MET A 192 12.69 -20.84 -5.86
C MET A 192 13.19 -19.54 -6.47
N HIS A 193 14.36 -19.60 -7.09
CA HIS A 193 15.04 -18.46 -7.70
C HIS A 193 14.26 -17.98 -8.93
N VAL A 194 13.90 -16.70 -8.95
CA VAL A 194 13.18 -16.02 -10.05
C VAL A 194 13.96 -16.06 -11.39
N GLY A 195 15.23 -16.48 -11.38
CA GLY A 195 16.09 -16.60 -12.56
C GLY A 195 15.52 -17.47 -13.68
N ARG A 196 14.72 -18.50 -13.35
CA ARG A 196 14.07 -19.35 -14.37
C ARG A 196 13.03 -18.64 -15.24
N TRP A 197 12.55 -17.47 -14.83
CA TRP A 197 11.55 -16.73 -15.61
C TRP A 197 12.17 -15.88 -16.73
N LEU A 198 13.44 -15.48 -16.57
CA LEU A 198 14.14 -14.61 -17.52
C LEU A 198 14.83 -15.39 -18.65
N GLU A 199 15.09 -16.69 -18.47
CA GLU A 199 15.71 -17.55 -19.49
C GLU A 199 14.77 -17.89 -20.66
N GLY A 200 13.50 -17.46 -20.62
CA GLY A 200 12.50 -17.71 -21.66
C GLY A 200 12.20 -16.53 -22.59
N ILE A 201 12.96 -15.43 -22.51
CA ILE A 201 12.72 -14.19 -23.29
C ILE A 201 13.91 -13.87 -24.22
N GLU A 202 14.49 -14.90 -24.85
CA GLU A 202 15.45 -14.72 -25.95
C GLU A 202 14.86 -15.17 -27.29
#